data_AF-A0A840W7Q2-F1
#
_entry.id   AF-A0A840W7Q2-F1
#
_cell.length_a   1.000
_cell.length_b   1.000
_cell.length_c   1.000
_cell.angle_alpha   90.00
_cell.angle_beta   90.00
_cell.angle_gamma   90.00
#
_symmetry.space_group_name_H-M   'P 1'
#
loop_
_entity.id
_entity.type
_entity.pdbx_description
1 polymer ?
#
loop_
_entity_poly.entity_id
_entity_poly.type
_entity_poly.pdbx_seq_one_letter_code
_entity_poly.pdbx_strand_id
1 'polypeptide(L)'
;MALPLRASQVPVKYERSREAHRPGRTIYEVSGSGLYRVTEASRGEFDVATLTQFGWTDLIRLDESDDVSTALEAMQAWLDIQTPTLRPDDGDTPHG
;
A
#
# COMPACT_ATOMS: atom_id res chain seq x y z
N MET A 1 -17.84 6.06 -11.09
CA MET A 1 -17.17 6.47 -9.84
C MET A 1 -16.54 5.22 -9.25
N ALA A 2 -15.21 5.10 -9.26
CA ALA A 2 -14.53 3.98 -8.60
C ALA A 2 -14.44 4.31 -7.10
N LEU A 3 -14.93 3.41 -6.24
CA LEU A 3 -14.78 3.55 -4.79
C LEU A 3 -13.29 3.46 -4.44
N PRO A 4 -12.79 4.27 -3.49
CA PRO A 4 -11.40 4.16 -3.05
C PRO A 4 -11.15 2.79 -2.46
N LEU A 5 -10.15 2.08 -2.99
CA LEU A 5 -9.83 0.72 -2.58
C LEU A 5 -9.22 0.73 -1.18
N ARG A 6 -9.80 -0.04 -0.26
CA ARG A 6 -9.28 -0.19 1.11
C ARG A 6 -8.36 -1.38 1.19
N ALA A 7 -7.19 -1.23 1.79
CA ALA A 7 -6.22 -2.31 1.96
C ALA A 7 -6.82 -3.51 2.72
N SER A 8 -7.72 -3.26 3.67
CA SER A 8 -8.44 -4.31 4.43
C SER A 8 -9.41 -5.14 3.57
N GLN A 9 -9.77 -4.65 2.39
CA GLN A 9 -10.64 -5.33 1.43
C GLN A 9 -9.83 -6.03 0.34
N VAL A 10 -8.50 -5.82 0.30
CA VAL A 10 -7.64 -6.44 -0.70
C VAL A 10 -7.30 -7.87 -0.25
N PRO A 11 -7.54 -8.88 -1.10
CA PRO A 11 -7.25 -10.27 -0.73
C PRO A 11 -5.75 -10.47 -0.50
N VAL A 12 -5.43 -11.04 0.67
CA VAL A 12 -4.08 -11.46 1.03
C VAL A 12 -3.82 -12.86 0.46
N LYS A 13 -2.79 -13.00 -0.37
CA LYS A 13 -2.36 -14.28 -0.94
C LYS A 13 -1.27 -14.97 -0.15
N TYR A 14 -0.51 -14.18 0.59
CA TYR A 14 0.58 -14.68 1.41
C TYR A 14 0.79 -13.74 2.59
N GLU A 15 0.94 -14.31 3.78
CA GLU A 15 1.31 -13.56 4.97
C GLU A 15 2.37 -14.33 5.74
N ARG A 16 3.35 -13.59 6.23
CA ARG A 16 4.36 -14.07 7.16
C ARG A 16 4.70 -12.96 8.12
N SER A 17 4.52 -13.21 9.40
CA SER A 17 4.94 -12.32 10.47
C SER A 17 6.46 -12.15 10.49
N ARG A 18 6.93 -10.99 10.97
CA ARG A 18 8.35 -10.76 11.21
C ARG A 18 8.87 -11.69 12.31
N GLU A 19 10.05 -12.23 12.08
CA GLU A 19 10.80 -13.07 13.03
C GLU A 19 12.18 -12.42 13.29
N ALA A 20 12.89 -12.83 14.35
CA ALA A 20 14.15 -12.21 14.76
C ALA A 20 15.23 -12.13 13.65
N HIS A 21 15.20 -13.06 12.69
CA HIS A 21 16.15 -13.14 11.59
C HIS A 21 15.48 -13.12 10.21
N ARG A 22 14.22 -12.73 10.14
CA ARG A 22 13.44 -12.81 8.90
C ARG A 22 12.45 -11.65 8.80
N PRO A 23 12.50 -10.86 7.71
CA PRO A 23 11.57 -9.77 7.52
C PRO A 23 10.14 -10.30 7.40
N GLY A 24 9.20 -9.52 7.95
CA GLY A 24 7.77 -9.74 7.74
C GLY A 24 7.43 -9.55 6.26
N ARG A 25 6.44 -10.28 5.76
CA ARG A 25 6.04 -10.18 4.36
C ARG A 25 4.55 -10.46 4.18
N THR A 26 3.86 -9.54 3.52
CA THR A 26 2.48 -9.71 3.12
C THR A 26 2.36 -9.46 1.62
N ILE A 27 1.63 -10.33 0.90
CA ILE A 27 1.35 -10.18 -0.53
C ILE A 27 -0.14 -10.01 -0.72
N TYR A 28 -0.50 -8.89 -1.33
CA TYR A 28 -1.85 -8.46 -1.65
C TYR A 28 -2.11 -8.65 -3.14
N GLU A 29 -3.30 -9.14 -3.50
CA GLU A 29 -3.77 -9.16 -4.89
C GLU A 29 -4.78 -8.05 -5.11
N VAL A 30 -4.40 -7.03 -5.86
CA VAL A 30 -5.31 -5.96 -6.27
C VAL A 30 -5.88 -6.31 -7.64
N SER A 31 -7.18 -6.60 -7.68
CA SER A 31 -7.91 -6.91 -8.91
C SER A 31 -7.66 -5.84 -9.98
N GLY A 32 -7.19 -6.27 -11.15
CA GLY A 32 -6.90 -5.38 -12.28
C GLY A 32 -5.53 -4.67 -12.22
N SER A 33 -4.81 -4.73 -11.09
CA SER A 33 -3.48 -4.10 -10.96
C SER A 33 -2.34 -5.11 -10.71
N GLY A 34 -2.64 -6.28 -10.15
CA GLY A 34 -1.68 -7.36 -9.96
C GLY A 34 -1.31 -7.59 -8.49
N LEU A 35 -0.12 -8.13 -8.25
CA LEU A 35 0.37 -8.45 -6.91
C LEU A 35 1.26 -7.34 -6.35
N TYR A 36 0.97 -6.95 -5.11
CA TYR A 36 1.81 -6.06 -4.33
C TYR A 36 2.34 -6.80 -3.12
N ARG A 37 3.60 -6.55 -2.75
CA ARG A 37 4.27 -7.15 -1.61
C ARG A 37 4.71 -6.04 -0.69
N VAL A 38 4.30 -6.11 0.56
CA VAL A 38 4.80 -5.29 1.65
C VAL A 38 5.79 -6.11 2.47
N THR A 39 6.99 -5.58 2.69
CA THR A 39 8.04 -6.22 3.48
C THR A 39 8.37 -5.34 4.67
N GLU A 40 8.26 -5.89 5.87
CA GLU A 40 8.72 -5.22 7.10
C GLU A 40 10.21 -5.55 7.29
N ALA A 41 11.08 -4.66 6.79
CA ALA A 41 12.54 -4.85 6.83
C ALA A 41 13.10 -4.64 8.24
N SER A 42 12.63 -3.58 8.90
CA SER A 42 12.90 -3.24 10.29
C SER A 42 11.60 -2.85 10.98
N ARG A 43 11.60 -2.82 12.31
CA ARG A 43 10.42 -2.41 13.07
C ARG A 43 10.08 -0.96 12.69
N GLY A 44 8.90 -0.74 12.10
CA GLY A 44 8.48 0.58 11.63
C GLY A 44 9.01 0.97 10.24
N GLU A 45 9.64 0.07 9.48
CA GLU A 45 10.10 0.33 8.11
C GLU A 45 9.51 -0.71 7.14
N PHE A 46 8.79 -0.22 6.13
CA PHE A 46 8.00 -1.04 5.21
C PHE A 46 8.34 -0.72 3.75
N ASP A 47 8.79 -1.72 3.01
CA ASP A 47 9.00 -1.63 1.56
C ASP A 47 7.79 -2.19 0.81
N VAL A 48 7.24 -1.41 -0.11
CA VAL A 48 6.17 -1.83 -1.02
C VAL A 48 6.76 -2.11 -2.39
N ALA A 49 6.49 -3.29 -2.93
CA ALA A 49 6.95 -3.73 -4.24
C ALA A 49 5.81 -4.30 -5.06
N THR A 50 5.90 -4.24 -6.39
CA THR A 50 4.96 -4.90 -7.31
C THR A 50 5.61 -6.05 -8.07
N LEU A 51 4.82 -7.06 -8.43
CA LEU A 51 5.31 -8.17 -9.24
C LEU A 51 5.21 -7.85 -10.73
N THR A 52 6.35 -7.92 -11.41
CA THR A 52 6.47 -7.79 -12.87
C THR A 52 6.95 -9.11 -13.49
N GLN A 53 7.02 -9.18 -14.82
CA GLN A 53 7.60 -10.32 -15.54
C GLN A 53 9.07 -10.60 -15.17
N PHE A 54 9.79 -9.59 -14.68
CA PHE A 54 11.20 -9.70 -14.29
C PHE A 54 11.40 -9.93 -12.78
N GLY A 55 10.29 -10.03 -12.03
CA GLY A 55 10.31 -10.19 -10.57
C GLY A 55 9.76 -8.96 -9.84
N TRP A 56 10.14 -8.85 -8.57
CA TRP A 56 9.65 -7.79 -7.68
C TRP A 56 10.38 -6.48 -7.96
N THR A 57 9.61 -5.46 -8.31
CA THR A 57 10.10 -4.09 -8.50
C THR A 57 9.68 -3.27 -7.29
N ASP A 58 10.65 -2.61 -6.66
CA ASP A 58 10.41 -1.73 -5.52
C ASP A 58 9.68 -0.46 -5.97
N LEU A 59 8.76 0.04 -5.14
CA LEU A 59 7.90 1.17 -5.47
C LEU A 59 8.13 2.33 -4.53
N ILE A 60 7.96 2.07 -3.23
CA ILE A 60 8.06 3.08 -2.17
C ILE A 60 8.48 2.40 -0.88
N ARG A 61 9.28 3.12 -0.11
CA ARG A 61 9.61 2.79 1.27
C ARG A 61 8.91 3.78 2.18
N LEU A 62 8.24 3.26 3.20
CA LEU A 62 7.45 4.00 4.17
C LEU A 62 7.99 3.70 5.57
N ASP A 63 8.01 4.72 6.42
CA ASP A 63 8.42 4.58 7.82
C ASP A 63 7.45 5.28 8.79
N GLU A 64 7.81 5.30 10.07
CA GLU A 64 7.00 5.95 11.11
C GLU A 64 6.72 7.44 10.81
N SER A 65 7.58 8.11 10.05
CA SER A 65 7.39 9.50 9.59
C SER A 65 6.20 9.65 8.63
N ASP A 66 5.81 8.57 7.96
CA ASP A 66 4.66 8.51 7.05
C ASP A 66 3.35 8.07 7.77
N ASP A 67 3.35 8.03 9.11
CA ASP A 67 2.24 7.55 9.95
C ASP A 67 1.90 6.06 9.71
N VAL A 68 2.91 5.26 9.32
CA VAL A 68 2.74 3.83 9.01
C VAL A 68 3.37 2.95 10.10
N SER A 69 2.56 2.12 10.75
CA SER A 69 3.02 1.19 11.79
C SER A 69 2.83 -0.29 11.44
N THR A 70 2.09 -0.59 10.37
CA THR A 70 1.74 -1.95 9.97
C THR A 70 1.82 -2.16 8.45
N ALA A 71 1.98 -3.41 8.02
CA ALA A 71 1.96 -3.76 6.61
C ALA A 71 0.64 -3.38 5.92
N LEU A 72 -0.47 -3.41 6.66
CA LEU A 72 -1.79 -2.99 6.17
C LEU A 72 -1.83 -1.48 5.90
N GLU A 73 -1.28 -0.68 6.79
CA GLU A 73 -1.18 0.78 6.63
C GLU A 73 -0.24 1.15 5.49
N ALA A 74 0.90 0.48 5.36
CA ALA A 74 1.80 0.64 4.21
C ALA A 74 1.08 0.36 2.88
N MET A 75 0.30 -0.73 2.82
CA MET A 75 -0.50 -1.03 1.64
C MET A 75 -1.59 0.03 1.40
N GLN A 76 -2.23 0.54 2.46
CA GLN A 76 -3.26 1.57 2.34
C GLN A 76 -2.69 2.89 1.82
N ALA A 77 -1.52 3.30 2.31
CA ALA A 77 -0.81 4.48 1.84
C ALA A 77 -0.45 4.36 0.35
N TRP A 78 0.04 3.19 -0.07
CA TRP A 78 0.29 2.92 -1.48
C TRP A 78 -0.98 3.03 -2.35
N LEU A 79 -2.10 2.48 -1.89
CA LEU A 79 -3.37 2.58 -2.61
C LEU A 79 -3.88 4.03 -2.69
N ASP A 80 -3.69 4.83 -1.64
CA ASP A 80 -4.07 6.24 -1.64
C ASP A 80 -3.25 7.06 -2.67
N ILE A 81 -1.95 6.77 -2.79
CA ILE A 81 -1.09 7.36 -3.82
C ILE A 81 -1.58 7.02 -5.23
N GLN A 82 -1.96 5.76 -5.48
CA GLN A 82 -2.44 5.32 -6.80
C GLN A 82 -3.83 5.83 -7.14
N THR A 83 -4.67 6.01 -6.13
CA THR A 83 -6.03 6.50 -6.29
C THR A 83 -6.16 7.80 -5.51
N PRO A 84 -5.66 8.93 -6.05
CA PRO A 84 -5.86 10.21 -5.41
C PRO A 84 -7.37 10.38 -5.26
N THR A 85 -7.84 10.26 -4.03
CA THR A 85 -9.22 10.57 -3.71
C THR A 85 -9.35 12.05 -4.05
N LEU A 86 -10.09 12.36 -5.12
CA LEU A 86 -10.60 13.70 -5.34
C LEU A 86 -11.28 14.10 -4.04
N ARG A 87 -10.60 14.93 -3.25
CA ARG A 87 -11.24 15.58 -2.10
C ARG A 87 -12.48 16.26 -2.68
N PRO A 88 -13.69 16.04 -2.14
CA PRO A 88 -14.87 16.76 -2.58
C PRO A 88 -14.86 18.22 -2.09
N ASP A 89 -13.73 18.91 -2.18
CA ASP A 89 -13.52 20.31 -1.81
C ASP A 89 -12.81 21.08 -2.93
N ASP A 90 -13.17 20.78 -4.19
CA ASP A 90 -13.10 21.76 -5.27
C ASP A 90 -14.54 22.15 -5.61
N GLY A 91 -15.26 22.60 -4.57
CA GLY A 91 -16.47 23.39 -4.71
C GLY A 91 -16.08 24.80 -5.13
N ASP A 92 -15.61 24.97 -6.36
CA ASP A 92 -15.52 26.29 -6.99
C ASP A 92 -16.96 26.81 -7.14
N THR A 93 -17.37 27.62 -6.16
CA THR A 93 -18.54 28.48 -6.27
C THR A 93 -18.01 29.81 -6.79
N PRO A 94 -18.06 30.10 -8.10
CA PRO A 94 -17.79 31.46 -8.53
C PRO A 94 -18.96 32.33 -8.08
N HIS A 95 -18.64 33.28 -7.18
CA HIS A 95 -19.42 34.49 -6.98
C HIS A 95 -19.48 35.27 -8.31
N GLY A 96 -20.69 35.49 -8.83
CA GLY A 96 -20.95 36.33 -9.99
C GLY A 96 -22.42 36.41 -10.34
#